data_AF-A0A6V8L0E7-F1
#
_entry.id   AF-A0A6V8L0E7-F1
#
_cell.length_a   1.000
_cell.length_b   1.000
_cell.length_c   1.000
_cell.angle_alpha   90.00
_cell.angle_beta   90.00
_cell.angle_gamma   90.00
#
_symmetry.space_group_name_H-M   'P 1'
#
loop_
_entity.id
_entity.type
_entity.pdbx_description
1 polymer ?
#
loop_
_entity_poly.entity_id
_entity_poly.type
_entity_poly.pdbx_seq_one_letter_code
_entity_poly.pdbx_strand_id
1 'polypeptide(L)'
;MSSSQQTAVHTQRGTASELVRIGAATAAAVVVNLLILWAGSAAGASLEIDAPYDLNAAAVALSTAMPMLAASALVVLLARRYPAARRWFAWAGAAFALLTAAMPFTVAEDTATAVTLALMHLVAGTAWLTAIMPRPTTR
;
A
#
# COMPACT_ATOMS: atom_id res chain seq x y z
N MET A 1 -29.99 -4.74 28.61
CA MET A 1 -28.74 -4.87 27.83
C MET A 1 -27.61 -4.31 28.68
N SER A 2 -26.66 -5.15 29.09
CA SER A 2 -25.61 -4.77 30.05
C SER A 2 -24.46 -4.00 29.38
N SER A 3 -23.79 -3.11 30.12
CA SER A 3 -22.70 -2.26 29.62
C SER A 3 -21.56 -3.04 28.92
N SER A 4 -21.36 -4.32 29.26
CA SER A 4 -20.40 -5.22 28.62
C SER A 4 -20.73 -5.56 27.17
N GLN A 5 -22.02 -5.68 26.81
CA GLN A 5 -22.43 -5.93 25.42
C GLN A 5 -22.21 -4.71 24.51
N GLN A 6 -22.41 -3.49 25.03
CA GLN A 6 -22.16 -2.27 24.25
C GLN A 6 -20.67 -2.11 23.90
N THR A 7 -19.78 -2.39 24.86
CA THR A 7 -18.32 -2.28 24.65
C THR A 7 -17.79 -3.26 23.60
N ALA A 8 -18.33 -4.49 23.57
CA ALA A 8 -17.96 -5.52 22.59
C ALA A 8 -18.36 -5.12 21.16
N VAL A 9 -19.59 -4.62 20.97
CA VAL A 9 -20.12 -4.22 19.66
C VAL A 9 -19.34 -3.03 19.07
N HIS A 10 -18.97 -2.05 19.90
CA HIS A 10 -18.17 -0.90 19.44
C HIS A 10 -16.77 -1.30 18.98
N THR A 11 -16.10 -2.20 19.70
CA THR A 11 -14.77 -2.69 19.33
C THR A 11 -14.80 -3.46 18.01
N GLN A 12 -15.80 -4.34 17.83
CA GLN A 12 -15.96 -5.14 16.61
C GLN A 12 -16.26 -4.28 15.37
N ARG A 13 -17.03 -3.19 15.51
CA ARG A 13 -17.27 -2.24 14.41
C ARG A 13 -16.02 -1.45 14.03
N GLY A 14 -15.21 -1.08 15.03
CA GLY A 14 -13.94 -0.38 14.80
C GLY A 14 -12.97 -1.20 13.96
N THR A 15 -12.74 -2.46 14.34
CA THR A 15 -11.82 -3.37 13.63
C THR A 15 -12.32 -3.70 12.22
N ALA A 16 -13.62 -3.97 12.04
CA ALA A 16 -14.18 -4.23 10.72
C ALA A 16 -13.99 -3.03 9.76
N SER A 17 -14.24 -1.81 10.24
CA SER A 17 -14.07 -0.60 9.43
C SER A 17 -12.61 -0.35 9.02
N GLU A 18 -11.66 -0.71 9.88
CA GLU A 18 -10.23 -0.62 9.62
C GLU A 18 -9.78 -1.64 8.58
N LEU A 19 -10.20 -2.89 8.72
CA LEU A 19 -9.89 -3.96 7.76
C LEU A 19 -10.48 -3.67 6.38
N VAL A 20 -11.72 -3.19 6.32
CA VAL A 20 -12.36 -2.77 5.05
C VAL A 20 -11.56 -1.64 4.40
N ARG A 21 -11.09 -0.66 5.19
CA ARG A 21 -10.28 0.44 4.65
C ARG A 21 -8.95 -0.03 4.10
N ILE A 22 -8.23 -0.89 4.83
CA ILE A 22 -6.96 -1.46 4.37
C ILE A 22 -7.20 -2.28 3.10
N GLY A 23 -8.20 -3.17 3.10
CA GLY A 23 -8.53 -3.99 1.94
C GLY A 23 -8.90 -3.17 0.71
N ALA A 24 -9.74 -2.13 0.88
CA ALA A 24 -10.14 -1.25 -0.22
C ALA A 24 -8.97 -0.43 -0.77
N ALA A 25 -8.12 0.12 0.10
CA ALA A 25 -6.93 0.86 -0.31
C ALA A 25 -5.93 -0.04 -1.08
N THR A 26 -5.69 -1.26 -0.58
CA THR A 26 -4.84 -2.24 -1.26
C THR A 26 -5.42 -2.65 -2.60
N ALA A 27 -6.72 -2.95 -2.68
CA ALA A 27 -7.38 -3.32 -3.92
C ALA A 27 -7.32 -2.19 -4.96
N ALA A 28 -7.58 -0.94 -4.53
CA ALA A 28 -7.44 0.23 -5.38
C ALA A 28 -6.00 0.40 -5.89
N ALA A 29 -4.99 0.23 -5.02
CA ALA A 29 -3.58 0.29 -5.41
C ALA A 29 -3.22 -0.76 -6.47
N VAL A 30 -3.66 -2.00 -6.28
CA VAL A 30 -3.45 -3.08 -7.25
C VAL A 30 -4.08 -2.72 -8.59
N VAL A 31 -5.35 -2.31 -8.60
CA VAL A 31 -6.04 -1.93 -9.85
C VAL A 31 -5.32 -0.79 -10.57
N VAL A 32 -4.96 0.28 -9.85
CA VAL A 32 -4.26 1.41 -10.44
C VAL A 32 -2.87 1.02 -10.95
N ASN A 33 -2.12 0.19 -10.21
CA ASN A 33 -0.82 -0.30 -10.67
C ASN A 33 -0.93 -1.18 -11.91
N LEU A 34 -1.97 -2.01 -12.02
CA LEU A 34 -2.20 -2.80 -13.24
C LEU A 34 -2.54 -1.90 -14.43
N LEU A 35 -3.33 -0.84 -14.22
CA LEU A 35 -3.58 0.16 -15.27
C LEU A 35 -2.29 0.87 -15.70
N ILE A 36 -1.40 1.21 -14.75
CA ILE A 36 -0.08 1.80 -15.04
C ILE A 36 0.80 0.82 -15.81
N LEU A 37 0.80 -0.47 -15.44
CA LEU A 37 1.56 -1.51 -16.15
C LEU A 37 1.12 -1.59 -17.62
N TRP A 38 -0.18 -1.67 -17.86
CA TRP A 38 -0.73 -1.71 -19.22
C TRP A 38 -0.47 -0.42 -19.99
N ALA A 39 -0.56 0.75 -19.34
CA ALA A 39 -0.22 2.02 -19.96
C ALA A 39 1.27 2.10 -20.34
N GLY A 40 2.17 1.64 -19.47
CA GLY A 40 3.61 1.56 -19.74
C GLY A 40 3.92 0.62 -20.90
N SER A 41 3.32 -0.57 -20.90
CA SER A 41 3.44 -1.53 -22.02
C SER A 41 2.95 -0.92 -23.34
N ALA A 42 1.77 -0.27 -23.34
CA ALA A 42 1.22 0.40 -24.52
C ALA A 42 2.08 1.60 -24.99
N ALA A 43 2.82 2.23 -24.08
CA ALA A 43 3.77 3.29 -24.38
C ALA A 43 5.16 2.78 -24.82
N GLY A 44 5.37 1.46 -24.90
CA GLY A 44 6.60 0.84 -25.37
C GLY A 44 7.67 0.59 -24.30
N ALA A 45 7.32 0.60 -23.01
CA ALA A 45 8.22 0.13 -21.96
C ALA A 45 8.53 -1.37 -22.15
N SER A 46 9.79 -1.79 -22.02
CA SER A 46 10.16 -3.20 -22.14
C SER A 46 9.53 -4.06 -21.04
N LEU A 47 9.33 -3.45 -19.86
CA LEU A 47 8.94 -4.12 -18.62
C LEU A 47 9.94 -5.20 -18.19
N GLU A 48 11.20 -5.07 -18.61
CA GLU A 48 12.31 -5.90 -18.15
C GLU A 48 13.04 -5.23 -16.98
N ILE A 49 13.32 -6.05 -15.97
CA ILE A 49 14.04 -5.69 -14.76
C ILE A 49 15.11 -6.74 -14.50
N ASP A 50 16.20 -6.35 -13.84
CA ASP A 50 17.25 -7.30 -13.42
C ASP A 50 16.77 -8.22 -12.27
N ALA A 51 15.90 -9.18 -12.62
CA ALA A 51 15.28 -10.13 -11.73
C ALA A 51 15.07 -11.49 -12.42
N PRO A 52 15.01 -12.61 -11.68
CA PRO A 52 14.82 -13.94 -12.25
C PRO A 52 13.38 -14.23 -12.71
N TYR A 53 12.53 -13.21 -12.82
CA TYR A 53 11.12 -13.32 -13.18
C TYR A 53 10.68 -12.10 -14.00
N ASP A 54 9.71 -12.32 -14.89
CA ASP A 54 9.17 -11.26 -15.73
C ASP A 54 8.23 -10.33 -14.95
N LEU A 55 8.27 -9.03 -15.28
CA LEU A 55 7.33 -8.05 -14.75
C LEU A 55 5.97 -8.20 -15.45
N ASN A 56 5.10 -9.04 -14.87
CA ASN A 56 3.76 -9.26 -15.36
C ASN A 56 2.68 -8.79 -14.37
N ALA A 57 1.42 -8.85 -14.78
CA ALA A 57 0.29 -8.43 -13.95
C ALA A 57 0.23 -9.18 -12.61
N ALA A 58 0.55 -10.48 -12.59
CA ALA A 58 0.56 -11.28 -11.37
C ALA A 58 1.67 -10.83 -10.41
N ALA A 59 2.87 -10.57 -10.93
CA ALA A 59 4.00 -10.05 -10.18
C ALA A 59 3.66 -8.69 -9.54
N VAL A 60 3.07 -7.76 -10.31
CA VAL A 60 2.66 -6.44 -9.83
C VAL A 60 1.55 -6.53 -8.77
N ALA A 61 0.54 -7.38 -9.00
CA ALA A 61 -0.55 -7.55 -8.04
C ALA A 61 -0.03 -8.12 -6.71
N LEU A 62 0.84 -9.13 -6.76
CA LEU A 62 1.39 -9.76 -5.57
C LEU A 62 2.39 -8.85 -4.84
N SER A 63 3.28 -8.18 -5.57
CA SER A 63 4.27 -7.24 -5.01
C SER A 63 3.64 -5.96 -4.46
N THR A 64 2.43 -5.59 -4.91
CA THR A 64 1.67 -4.50 -4.30
C THR A 64 0.90 -5.00 -3.07
N ALA A 65 0.15 -6.09 -3.20
CA ALA A 65 -0.77 -6.54 -2.16
C ALA A 65 -0.05 -7.12 -0.94
N MET A 66 0.96 -7.97 -1.13
CA MET A 66 1.62 -8.66 -0.03
C MET A 66 2.33 -7.69 0.93
N PRO A 67 3.20 -6.77 0.47
CA PRO A 67 3.83 -5.81 1.36
C PRO A 67 2.83 -4.87 2.02
N MET A 68 1.81 -4.40 1.29
CA MET A 68 0.77 -3.53 1.87
C MET A 68 0.01 -4.23 3.00
N LEU A 69 -0.45 -5.46 2.79
CA LEU A 69 -1.22 -6.20 3.80
C LEU A 69 -0.34 -6.59 4.98
N ALA A 70 0.87 -7.09 4.74
CA ALA A 70 1.81 -7.48 5.79
C ALA A 70 2.22 -6.28 6.66
N ALA A 71 2.62 -5.17 6.04
CA ALA A 71 2.98 -3.95 6.75
C ALA A 71 1.78 -3.36 7.50
N SER A 72 0.58 -3.38 6.90
CA SER A 72 -0.64 -2.90 7.56
C SER A 72 -0.97 -3.74 8.78
N ALA A 73 -0.89 -5.07 8.67
CA ALA A 73 -1.12 -5.97 9.79
C ALA A 73 -0.14 -5.70 10.94
N LEU A 74 1.15 -5.52 10.62
CA LEU A 74 2.17 -5.18 11.60
C LEU A 74 1.86 -3.84 12.30
N VAL A 75 1.52 -2.80 11.53
CA VAL A 75 1.19 -1.48 12.08
C VAL A 75 -0.07 -1.52 12.93
N VAL A 76 -1.11 -2.25 12.53
CA VAL A 76 -2.32 -2.43 13.34
C VAL A 76 -1.98 -3.11 14.66
N LEU A 77 -1.15 -4.14 14.64
CA LEU A 77 -0.73 -4.85 15.84
C LEU A 77 0.08 -3.94 16.78
N LEU A 78 1.01 -3.17 16.22
CA LEU A 78 1.89 -2.28 16.97
C LEU A 78 1.15 -1.05 17.52
N ALA A 79 0.17 -0.53 16.77
CA ALA A 79 -0.67 0.59 17.18
C ALA A 79 -1.59 0.24 18.35
N ARG A 80 -1.89 -1.05 18.61
CA ARG A 80 -2.59 -1.48 19.83
C ARG A 80 -1.79 -1.17 21.09
N ARG A 81 -0.45 -1.27 21.01
CA ARG A 81 0.45 -0.96 22.13
C ARG A 81 0.88 0.50 22.14
N TYR A 82 1.07 1.10 20.97
CA TYR A 82 1.60 2.45 20.79
C TYR A 82 0.72 3.28 19.83
N PRO A 83 -0.49 3.69 20.25
CA PRO A 83 -1.44 4.37 19.36
C PRO A 83 -0.92 5.71 18.82
N ALA A 84 -0.11 6.43 19.61
CA ALA A 84 0.53 7.67 19.20
C ALA A 84 1.55 7.49 18.06
N ALA A 85 2.16 6.30 17.93
CA ALA A 85 3.15 6.00 16.90
C ALA A 85 2.52 5.71 15.53
N ARG A 86 1.20 5.48 15.45
CA ARG A 86 0.52 5.14 14.20
C ARG A 86 0.68 6.19 13.10
N ARG A 87 0.63 7.48 13.47
CA ARG A 87 0.87 8.57 12.52
C ARG A 87 2.29 8.53 11.97
N TRP A 88 3.27 8.21 12.81
CA TRP A 88 4.66 8.04 12.39
C TRP A 88 4.83 6.86 11.43
N PHE A 89 4.18 5.72 11.69
CA PHE A 89 4.21 4.58 10.77
C PHE A 89 3.57 4.90 9.40
N ALA A 90 2.49 5.69 9.38
CA ALA A 90 1.89 6.15 8.13
C ALA A 90 2.91 6.94 7.28
N TRP A 91 3.56 7.93 7.89
CA TRP A 91 4.57 8.74 7.20
C TRP A 91 5.83 7.96 6.85
N ALA A 92 6.29 7.07 7.73
CA ALA A 92 7.45 6.23 7.48
C ALA A 92 7.26 5.33 6.25
N GLY A 93 6.09 4.68 6.11
CA GLY A 93 5.82 3.85 4.94
C GLY A 93 5.66 4.67 3.65
N ALA A 94 5.11 5.89 3.72
CA ALA A 94 5.03 6.79 2.57
C ALA A 94 6.41 7.29 2.13
N ALA A 95 7.26 7.67 3.09
CA ALA A 95 8.64 8.05 2.83
C ALA A 95 9.43 6.87 2.25
N PHE A 96 9.24 5.66 2.80
CA PHE A 96 9.85 4.45 2.26
C PHE A 96 9.45 4.23 0.80
N ALA A 97 8.16 4.32 0.46
CA ALA A 97 7.68 4.19 -0.91
C ALA A 97 8.29 5.25 -1.85
N LEU A 98 8.44 6.49 -1.38
CA LEU A 98 9.07 7.56 -2.16
C LEU A 98 10.56 7.31 -2.39
N LEU A 99 11.28 6.83 -1.37
CA LEU A 99 12.69 6.49 -1.48
C LEU A 99 12.90 5.30 -2.42
N THR A 100 12.05 4.28 -2.33
CA THR A 100 12.15 3.09 -3.21
C THR A 100 11.68 3.38 -4.64
N ALA A 101 10.88 4.43 -4.88
CA ALA A 101 10.53 4.88 -6.23
C ALA A 101 11.75 5.33 -7.06
N ALA A 102 12.90 5.61 -6.42
CA ALA A 102 14.15 5.89 -7.12
C ALA A 102 14.88 4.62 -7.60
N MET A 103 14.68 3.48 -6.93
CA MET A 103 15.36 2.22 -7.24
C MET A 103 15.12 1.72 -8.69
N PRO A 104 13.91 1.83 -9.28
CA PRO A 104 13.71 1.42 -10.67
C PRO A 104 14.68 2.04 -11.67
N PHE A 105 15.17 3.26 -11.43
CA PHE A 105 16.14 3.91 -12.32
C PHE A 105 17.54 3.28 -12.30
N THR A 106 17.81 2.35 -11.37
CA THR A 106 19.09 1.62 -11.32
C THR A 106 18.98 0.16 -11.74
N VAL A 107 17.77 -0.40 -11.87
CA VAL A 107 17.54 -1.83 -12.13
C VAL A 107 16.66 -2.14 -13.34
N ALA A 108 15.93 -1.14 -13.87
CA ALA A 108 15.17 -1.29 -15.10
C ALA A 108 16.10 -1.18 -16.31
N GLU A 109 15.76 -1.93 -17.36
CA GLU A 109 16.53 -1.93 -18.61
C GLU A 109 16.40 -0.61 -19.37
N ASP A 110 15.22 0.02 -19.32
CA ASP A 110 14.94 1.27 -20.02
C ASP A 110 14.24 2.31 -19.11
N THR A 111 14.29 3.58 -19.54
CA THR A 111 13.74 4.70 -18.78
C THR A 111 12.22 4.67 -18.68
N ALA A 112 11.50 4.19 -19.69
CA ALA A 112 10.04 4.08 -19.66
C ALA A 112 9.60 3.01 -18.64
N THR A 113 10.32 1.90 -18.54
CA THR A 113 10.11 0.89 -17.48
C THR A 113 10.42 1.47 -16.11
N ALA A 114 11.52 2.21 -15.95
CA ALA A 114 11.87 2.87 -14.69
C ALA A 114 10.77 3.84 -14.21
N VAL A 115 10.26 4.69 -15.11
CA VAL A 115 9.18 5.64 -14.82
C VAL A 115 7.88 4.90 -14.48
N THR A 116 7.54 3.86 -15.23
CA THR A 116 6.36 3.02 -15.00
C THR A 116 6.38 2.43 -13.58
N LEU A 117 7.50 1.85 -13.18
CA LEU A 117 7.69 1.30 -11.84
C LEU A 117 7.72 2.37 -10.74
N ALA A 118 8.34 3.53 -10.99
CA ALA A 118 8.36 4.64 -10.03
C ALA A 118 6.95 5.16 -9.74
N LEU A 119 6.09 5.26 -10.77
CA LEU A 119 4.69 5.64 -10.61
C LEU A 119 3.91 4.63 -9.76
N MET A 120 4.15 3.33 -9.95
CA MET A 120 3.53 2.30 -9.11
C MET A 120 3.91 2.44 -7.62
N HIS A 121 5.15 2.84 -7.32
CA HIS A 121 5.58 3.11 -5.95
C HIS A 121 4.86 4.32 -5.35
N LEU A 122 4.64 5.38 -6.13
CA LEU A 122 3.86 6.55 -5.67
C LEU A 122 2.41 6.16 -5.36
N VAL A 123 1.79 5.31 -6.19
CA VAL A 123 0.45 4.76 -5.94
C VAL A 123 0.45 3.94 -4.66
N ALA A 124 1.43 3.06 -4.46
CA ALA A 124 1.54 2.28 -3.22
C ALA A 124 1.70 3.18 -1.98
N GLY A 125 2.53 4.23 -2.05
CA GLY A 125 2.74 5.18 -0.97
C GLY A 125 1.49 6.01 -0.63
N THR A 126 0.75 6.45 -1.65
CA THR A 126 -0.53 7.16 -1.45
C THR A 126 -1.59 6.23 -0.87
N ALA A 127 -1.74 5.03 -1.39
CA ALA A 127 -2.65 4.03 -0.85
C ALA A 127 -2.32 3.67 0.60
N TRP A 128 -1.04 3.54 0.94
CA TRP A 128 -0.56 3.32 2.30
C TRP A 128 -1.03 4.43 3.27
N LEU A 129 -0.87 5.69 2.88
CA LEU A 129 -1.36 6.81 3.69
C LEU A 129 -2.87 6.69 3.93
N THR A 130 -3.65 6.38 2.88
CA THR A 130 -5.12 6.22 3.04
C THR A 130 -5.48 5.04 3.96
N ALA A 131 -4.72 3.95 3.90
CA ALA A 131 -4.94 2.76 4.71
C ALA A 131 -4.62 2.99 6.20
N ILE A 132 -3.53 3.70 6.50
CA ILE A 132 -2.94 3.74 7.85
C ILE A 132 -3.20 5.03 8.60
N MET A 133 -3.32 6.17 7.91
CA MET A 133 -3.44 7.49 8.54
C MET A 133 -4.61 7.50 9.56
N PRO A 134 -4.36 7.94 10.82
CA PRO A 134 -5.43 8.14 11.78
C PRO A 134 -6.45 9.15 11.25
N ARG A 135 -7.75 8.85 11.38
CA ARG A 135 -8.79 9.83 11.05
C ARG A 135 -8.89 10.86 12.18
N PRO A 136 -9.05 12.17 11.88
CA PRO A 136 -9.41 13.15 12.88
C PRO A 136 -10.74 12.72 13.50
N THR A 137 -10.79 12.54 14.82
CA THR A 137 -12.05 12.49 15.55
C THR A 137 -12.58 13.91 15.59
N THR A 138 -13.56 14.21 14.73
CA THR A 138 -14.41 15.40 14.90
C THR A 138 -15.03 15.31 16.30
N ARG A 139 -14.58 16.20 17.20
CA ARG A 139 -15.18 16.39 18.51
C ARG A 139 -16.45 17.20 18.38
#